data_AF-A0A255T2V7-F1
#
_entry.id   AF-A0A255T2V7-F1
#
_cell.length_a   1.000
_cell.length_b   1.000
_cell.length_c   1.000
_cell.angle_alpha   90.00
_cell.angle_beta   90.00
_cell.angle_gamma   90.00
#
_symmetry.space_group_name_H-M   'P 1'
#
loop_
_entity.id
_entity.type
_entity.pdbx_description
1 polymer ?
#
loop_
_entity_poly.entity_id
_entity_poly.type
_entity_poly.pdbx_seq_one_letter_code
_entity_poly.pdbx_strand_id
1 'polypeptide(L)'
;MRKIVMTLVAFMTITMAFAGNSDAKSFHETDAYDMHVNIRRLGTTLGLTLDQMDAVKYVHKMFRTDMLDASKASADKKAEKVNEAVEKNLTYMSYVLDKKQMAKYTTLINTTLANRGLK
;
A
#
# COMPACT_ATOMS: atom_id res chain seq x y z
N MET A 1 8.43 -21.41 -23.50
CA MET A 1 7.06 -20.85 -23.33
C MET A 1 6.80 -20.64 -21.84
N ARG A 2 6.67 -19.40 -21.37
CA ARG A 2 6.44 -19.09 -19.95
C ARG A 2 4.94 -19.09 -19.68
N LYS A 3 4.48 -20.01 -18.84
CA LYS A 3 3.09 -20.02 -18.34
C LYS A 3 2.95 -18.91 -17.31
N ILE A 4 2.38 -17.78 -17.72
CA ILE A 4 1.91 -16.75 -16.78
C ILE A 4 0.53 -17.22 -16.34
N VAL A 5 0.46 -17.82 -15.15
CA VAL A 5 -0.81 -18.11 -14.49
C VAL A 5 -1.32 -16.77 -13.96
N MET A 6 -2.22 -16.14 -14.69
CA MET A 6 -3.02 -15.02 -14.18
C MET A 6 -4.05 -15.59 -13.20
N THR A 7 -3.75 -15.50 -11.91
CA THR A 7 -4.73 -15.76 -10.86
C THR A 7 -5.84 -14.71 -10.96
N LEU A 8 -7.02 -15.15 -11.39
CA LEU A 8 -8.25 -14.38 -11.45
C LEU A 8 -8.66 -14.01 -10.01
N VAL A 9 -8.58 -12.74 -9.63
CA VAL A 9 -9.15 -12.27 -8.36
C VAL A 9 -10.65 -12.17 -8.57
N ALA A 10 -11.41 -12.97 -7.82
CA ALA A 10 -12.86 -12.93 -7.83
C ALA A 10 -13.33 -11.55 -7.31
N PHE A 11 -14.03 -10.80 -8.16
CA PHE A 11 -14.78 -9.62 -7.75
C PHE A 11 -15.99 -10.08 -6.91
N MET A 12 -15.82 -10.19 -5.60
CA MET A 12 -16.98 -10.27 -4.70
C MET A 12 -17.52 -8.85 -4.51
N THR A 13 -18.60 -8.55 -5.23
CA THR A 13 -19.49 -7.44 -4.92
C THR A 13 -20.09 -7.67 -3.54
N ILE A 14 -19.72 -6.88 -2.54
CA ILE A 14 -20.34 -6.98 -1.21
C ILE A 14 -21.47 -5.97 -1.13
N THR A 15 -22.69 -6.49 -1.24
CA THR A 15 -23.93 -5.82 -0.84
C THR A 15 -23.87 -5.48 0.65
N MET A 16 -24.13 -4.23 1.01
CA MET A 16 -24.22 -3.78 2.40
C MET A 16 -25.42 -4.46 3.09
N ALA A 17 -25.15 -5.45 3.93
CA ALA A 17 -26.13 -5.97 4.90
C ALA A 17 -25.57 -5.76 6.32
N PHE A 18 -26.22 -4.85 7.06
CA PHE A 18 -25.99 -4.62 8.47
C PHE A 18 -26.46 -5.84 9.28
N ALA A 19 -25.56 -6.51 10.00
CA ALA A 19 -25.80 -7.10 11.33
C ALA A 19 -24.55 -7.85 11.85
N GLY A 20 -24.09 -7.45 13.04
CA GLY A 20 -23.38 -8.27 14.03
C GLY A 20 -22.32 -9.29 13.57
N ASN A 21 -21.08 -8.83 13.33
CA ASN A 21 -19.88 -9.61 13.69
C ASN A 21 -18.68 -8.66 13.75
N SER A 22 -18.24 -8.28 14.95
CA SER A 22 -17.15 -7.30 15.18
C SER A 22 -15.75 -7.87 14.92
N ASP A 23 -15.58 -9.19 15.02
CA ASP A 23 -14.25 -9.84 15.00
C ASP A 23 -13.75 -10.17 13.59
N ALA A 24 -14.65 -10.39 12.64
CA ALA A 24 -14.29 -10.56 11.22
C ALA A 24 -13.92 -9.23 10.54
N LYS A 25 -14.49 -8.11 11.01
CA LYS A 25 -14.21 -6.78 10.46
C LYS A 25 -12.84 -6.24 10.84
N SER A 26 -12.39 -6.48 12.07
CA SER A 26 -11.08 -5.99 12.55
C SER A 26 -9.91 -6.68 11.86
N PHE A 27 -10.05 -7.99 11.57
CA PHE A 27 -9.01 -8.76 10.88
C PHE A 27 -8.87 -8.38 9.39
N HIS A 28 -10.00 -8.16 8.70
CA HIS A 28 -10.02 -7.73 7.29
C HIS A 28 -9.64 -6.26 7.09
N GLU A 29 -9.99 -5.36 8.01
CA GLU A 29 -9.51 -3.99 7.96
C GLU A 29 -7.98 -3.94 8.10
N THR A 30 -7.39 -4.63 9.07
CA THR A 30 -5.94 -4.56 9.30
C THR A 30 -5.13 -5.01 8.07
N ASP A 31 -5.62 -5.99 7.32
CA ASP A 31 -4.97 -6.50 6.10
C ASP A 31 -4.94 -5.46 4.96
N ALA A 32 -6.01 -4.66 4.79
CA ALA A 32 -6.04 -3.60 3.80
C ALA A 32 -4.95 -2.54 4.04
N TYR A 33 -4.63 -2.27 5.31
CA TYR A 33 -3.63 -1.27 5.71
C TYR A 33 -2.22 -1.86 5.85
N ASP A 34 -2.05 -3.19 5.89
CA ASP A 34 -0.73 -3.81 5.88
C ASP A 34 -0.08 -3.67 4.50
N MET A 35 0.72 -2.63 4.35
CA MET A 35 1.47 -2.33 3.12
C MET A 35 2.71 -3.21 2.94
N HIS A 36 2.74 -4.45 3.43
CA HIS A 36 3.86 -5.35 3.19
C HIS A 36 4.16 -5.50 1.68
N VAL A 37 5.44 -5.39 1.31
CA VAL A 37 5.89 -5.51 -0.08
C VAL A 37 7.21 -6.27 -0.16
N ASN A 38 7.39 -7.02 -1.25
CA ASN A 38 8.70 -7.58 -1.58
C ASN A 38 9.60 -6.48 -2.18
N ILE A 39 10.54 -5.98 -1.37
CA ILE A 39 11.47 -4.91 -1.77
C ILE A 39 12.30 -5.28 -3.01
N ARG A 40 12.68 -6.56 -3.18
CA ARG A 40 13.43 -6.98 -4.38
C ARG A 40 12.59 -6.79 -5.65
N ARG A 41 11.30 -7.17 -5.62
CA ARG A 41 10.39 -6.99 -6.76
C ARG A 41 10.08 -5.52 -7.01
N LEU A 42 9.87 -4.73 -5.95
CA LEU A 42 9.72 -3.28 -6.06
C LEU A 42 10.97 -2.66 -6.70
N GLY A 43 12.16 -3.08 -6.25
CA GLY A 43 13.45 -2.70 -6.78
C GLY A 43 13.57 -2.97 -8.28
N THR A 44 13.25 -4.18 -8.73
CA THR A 44 13.24 -4.53 -10.16
C THR A 44 12.23 -3.72 -10.97
N THR A 45 11.04 -3.47 -10.42
CA THR A 45 9.96 -2.75 -11.12
C THR A 45 10.32 -1.28 -11.36
N LEU A 46 10.89 -0.65 -10.34
CA LEU A 46 11.33 0.74 -10.41
C LEU A 46 12.67 0.88 -11.15
N GLY A 47 13.52 -0.16 -11.11
CA GLY A 47 14.88 -0.11 -11.63
C GLY A 47 15.81 0.58 -10.65
N LEU A 48 15.76 0.17 -9.38
CA LEU A 48 16.57 0.75 -8.29
C LEU A 48 18.02 0.26 -8.35
N THR A 49 18.94 1.14 -7.97
CA THR A 49 20.31 0.73 -7.57
C THR A 49 20.27 0.01 -6.22
N LEU A 50 21.37 -0.65 -5.84
CA LEU A 50 21.48 -1.32 -4.54
C LEU A 50 21.31 -0.33 -3.37
N ASP A 51 21.95 0.83 -3.44
CA ASP A 51 21.83 1.86 -2.40
C ASP A 51 20.39 2.40 -2.29
N GLN A 52 19.73 2.62 -3.44
CA GLN A 52 18.32 3.00 -3.45
C GLN A 52 17.42 1.92 -2.84
N MET A 53 17.73 0.63 -3.04
CA MET A 53 16.93 -0.46 -2.47
C MET A 53 16.93 -0.43 -0.93
N ASP A 54 18.08 -0.15 -0.31
CA ASP A 54 18.17 -0.07 1.16
C ASP A 54 17.42 1.15 1.72
N ALA A 55 17.55 2.31 1.06
CA ALA A 55 16.80 3.51 1.43
C ALA A 55 15.28 3.31 1.24
N VAL A 56 14.86 2.75 0.11
CA VAL A 56 13.44 2.42 -0.17
C VAL A 56 12.90 1.42 0.85
N LYS A 57 13.67 0.42 1.26
CA LYS A 57 13.29 -0.52 2.32
C LYS A 57 12.98 0.20 3.63
N TYR A 58 13.81 1.15 4.02
CA TYR A 58 13.62 1.91 5.24
C TYR A 58 12.37 2.81 5.16
N VAL A 59 12.24 3.60 4.09
CA VAL A 59 11.09 4.49 3.86
C VAL A 59 9.78 3.70 3.78
N HIS A 60 9.79 2.56 3.10
CA HIS A 60 8.61 1.70 2.98
C HIS A 60 8.21 1.05 4.31
N LYS A 61 9.18 0.67 5.14
CA LYS A 61 8.91 0.16 6.50
C LYS A 61 8.20 1.23 7.35
N MET A 62 8.64 2.49 7.28
CA MET A 62 7.97 3.60 7.96
C MET A 62 6.54 3.78 7.45
N PHE A 63 6.34 3.79 6.13
CA PHE A 63 5.02 3.92 5.53
C PHE A 63 4.07 2.79 5.96
N ARG A 64 4.54 1.55 6.02
CA ARG A 64 3.76 0.43 6.54
C ARG A 64 3.33 0.66 8.00
N THR A 65 4.23 1.15 8.85
CA THR A 65 3.88 1.49 10.24
C THR A 65 2.82 2.60 10.29
N ASP A 66 3.02 3.69 9.55
CA ASP A 66 2.09 4.82 9.50
C ASP A 66 0.69 4.37 9.03
N MET A 67 0.62 3.46 8.04
CA MET A 67 -0.65 2.88 7.57
C MET A 67 -1.31 1.96 8.60
N LEU A 68 -0.53 1.13 9.30
CA LEU A 68 -1.07 0.31 10.38
C LEU A 68 -1.57 1.17 11.55
N ASP A 69 -0.96 2.31 11.81
CA ASP A 69 -1.47 3.26 12.81
C ASP A 69 -2.72 4.00 12.32
N ALA A 70 -2.80 4.33 11.02
CA ALA A 70 -4.03 4.83 10.40
C ALA A 70 -5.20 3.83 10.53
N SER A 71 -4.93 2.52 10.46
CA SER A 71 -5.96 1.48 10.62
C SER A 71 -6.63 1.49 12.01
N LYS A 72 -5.93 2.00 13.03
CA LYS A 72 -6.40 2.09 14.43
C LYS A 72 -7.11 3.41 14.74
N ALA A 73 -7.09 4.37 13.81
CA ALA A 73 -7.77 5.65 14.00
C ALA A 73 -9.30 5.46 14.01
N SER A 74 -10.02 6.44 14.57
CA SER A 74 -11.48 6.48 14.50
C SER A 74 -11.94 6.61 13.03
N ALA A 75 -13.12 6.08 12.71
CA ALA A 75 -13.61 5.97 11.34
C ALA A 75 -13.63 7.32 10.58
N ASP A 76 -13.94 8.41 11.28
CA ASP A 76 -13.92 9.79 10.77
C ASP A 76 -12.51 10.33 10.50
N LYS A 77 -11.47 9.72 11.08
CA LYS A 77 -10.05 10.11 10.95
C LYS A 77 -9.22 9.17 10.10
N LYS A 78 -9.73 7.98 9.75
CA LYS A 78 -8.97 6.99 8.96
C LYS A 78 -8.51 7.56 7.61
N ALA A 79 -9.40 8.21 6.85
CA ALA A 79 -9.05 8.76 5.54
C ALA A 79 -7.97 9.86 5.63
N GLU A 80 -8.09 10.75 6.62
CA GLU A 80 -7.09 11.79 6.91
C GLU A 80 -5.71 11.16 7.20
N LYS A 81 -5.65 10.15 8.08
CA LYS A 81 -4.40 9.46 8.44
C LYS A 81 -3.78 8.68 7.29
N VAL A 82 -4.58 8.07 6.42
CA VAL A 82 -4.09 7.44 5.19
C VAL A 82 -3.45 8.48 4.27
N ASN A 83 -4.11 9.62 4.06
CA ASN A 83 -3.56 10.68 3.21
C ASN A 83 -2.25 11.23 3.77
N GLU A 84 -2.17 11.51 5.07
CA GLU A 84 -0.92 11.92 5.74
C GLU A 84 0.21 10.90 5.54
N ALA A 85 -0.07 9.61 5.73
CA ALA A 85 0.91 8.54 5.55
C ALA A 85 1.41 8.45 4.09
N VAL A 86 0.50 8.59 3.12
CA VAL A 86 0.83 8.57 1.69
C VAL A 86 1.64 9.78 1.28
N GLU A 87 1.27 10.99 1.72
CA GLU A 87 2.01 12.23 1.42
C GLU A 87 3.43 12.20 2.00
N LYS A 88 3.57 11.76 3.25
CA LYS A 88 4.87 11.57 3.90
C LYS A 88 5.72 10.54 3.15
N ASN A 89 5.13 9.42 2.75
CA ASN A 89 5.84 8.39 1.99
C ASN A 89 6.31 8.90 0.62
N LEU A 90 5.45 9.59 -0.13
CA LEU A 90 5.81 10.18 -1.43
C LEU A 90 6.91 11.22 -1.28
N THR A 91 6.84 12.07 -0.24
CA THR A 91 7.87 13.04 0.09
C THR A 91 9.22 12.35 0.33
N TYR A 92 9.27 11.34 1.19
CA TYR A 92 10.51 10.63 1.50
C TYR A 92 11.07 9.81 0.33
N MET A 93 10.21 9.19 -0.47
CA MET A 93 10.64 8.49 -1.68
C MET A 93 11.24 9.46 -2.71
N SER A 94 10.78 10.71 -2.76
CA SER A 94 11.31 11.72 -3.69
C SER A 94 12.77 12.11 -3.44
N TYR A 95 13.27 11.90 -2.21
CA TYR A 95 14.68 12.11 -1.88
C TYR A 95 15.59 10.96 -2.34
N VAL A 96 15.01 9.81 -2.67
CA VAL A 96 15.75 8.58 -3.01
C VAL A 96 15.63 8.26 -4.50
N LEU A 97 14.44 8.49 -5.07
CA LEU A 97 14.08 8.07 -6.41
C LEU A 97 14.27 9.20 -7.43
N ASP A 98 14.72 8.84 -8.63
CA ASP A 98 14.72 9.78 -9.76
C ASP A 98 13.29 10.05 -10.27
N LYS A 99 13.14 11.00 -11.20
CA LYS A 99 11.83 11.40 -11.74
C LYS A 99 11.06 10.24 -12.38
N LYS A 100 11.74 9.34 -13.11
CA LYS A 100 11.11 8.21 -13.81
C LYS A 100 10.70 7.13 -12.80
N GLN A 101 11.55 6.87 -11.81
CA GLN A 101 11.27 5.96 -10.71
C GLN A 101 10.09 6.47 -9.86
N MET A 102 10.07 7.77 -9.52
CA MET A 102 8.96 8.40 -8.79
C MET A 102 7.64 8.28 -9.55
N ALA A 103 7.60 8.58 -10.85
CA ALA A 103 6.37 8.47 -11.64
C ALA A 103 5.78 7.05 -11.61
N LYS A 104 6.64 6.02 -11.73
CA LYS A 104 6.23 4.62 -11.59
C LYS A 104 5.74 4.32 -10.17
N TYR A 105 6.48 4.77 -9.16
CA TYR A 105 6.14 4.52 -7.76
C TYR A 105 4.78 5.13 -7.39
N THR A 106 4.52 6.38 -7.78
CA THR A 106 3.23 7.05 -7.57
C THR A 106 2.08 6.29 -8.24
N THR A 107 2.30 5.75 -9.44
CA THR A 107 1.29 4.91 -10.12
C THR A 107 1.02 3.63 -9.33
N LEU A 108 2.07 2.94 -8.89
CA LEU A 108 1.95 1.71 -8.12
C LEU A 108 1.23 1.93 -6.79
N ILE A 109 1.58 2.97 -6.04
CA ILE A 109 0.96 3.21 -4.73
C ILE A 109 -0.51 3.61 -4.87
N ASN A 110 -0.85 4.48 -5.82
CA ASN A 110 -2.25 4.86 -6.07
C ASN A 110 -3.10 3.65 -6.49
N THR A 111 -2.57 2.82 -7.40
CA THR A 111 -3.25 1.58 -7.82
C THR A 111 -3.43 0.62 -6.65
N THR A 112 -2.40 0.48 -5.79
CA THR A 112 -2.45 -0.39 -4.61
C THR A 112 -3.51 0.08 -3.62
N LEU A 113 -3.58 1.39 -3.34
CA LEU A 113 -4.57 1.97 -2.43
C LEU A 113 -6.00 1.79 -2.96
N ALA A 114 -6.23 2.06 -4.25
CA ALA A 114 -7.55 1.87 -4.86
C ALA A 114 -7.98 0.39 -4.82
N ASN A 115 -7.08 -0.54 -5.16
CA ASN A 115 -7.35 -1.98 -5.10
C ASN A 115 -7.65 -2.48 -3.67
N ARG A 116 -7.22 -1.73 -2.65
CA ARG A 116 -7.46 -2.02 -1.23
C ARG A 116 -8.64 -1.25 -0.65
N GLY A 117 -9.34 -0.44 -1.44
CA GLY A 117 -10.47 0.38 -0.99
C GLY A 117 -10.07 1.54 -0.07
N LEU A 118 -8.82 2.00 -0.14
CA LEU A 118 -8.28 3.09 0.68
C LEU A 118 -8.26 4.44 -0.04
N LYS A 119 -8.66 4.47 -1.31
CA LYS A 119 -8.84 5.64 -2.16
C LYS A 119 -10.03 5.43 -3.08
#